data_AF-A0A3D3A6G0-F1
#
_entry.id   AF-A0A3D3A6G0-F1
#
_cell.length_a   1.000
_cell.length_b   1.000
_cell.length_c   1.000
_cell.angle_alpha   90.00
_cell.angle_beta   90.00
_cell.angle_gamma   90.00
#
_symmetry.space_group_name_H-M   'P 1'
#
loop_
_entity.id
_entity.type
_entity.pdbx_description
1 polymer ?
#
loop_
_entity_poly.entity_id
_entity_poly.type
_entity_poly.pdbx_seq_one_letter_code
_entity_poly.pdbx_strand_id
1 'polypeptide(L)'
;LVVESSEVRRIGDDEYRAEGIDVVQDLSGCDVLLGVKEVPLDMLIPDTTYLFFSHTYKLQPYNAKLLRTIVDKRIRLLDYELIKRPNGQRVIGFGRWAGIVGAYNGLRAWGLRHVSFDLPRAIDCADMKEMVGHAKAVDLPSHMKIVLTGGGRVGMGAHELLSSLGLREVHAEAFLKEDF
;
A
#
# COMPACT_ATOMS: atom_id res chain seq x y z
N LEU A 1 -18.51 6.65 -15.77
CA LEU A 1 -17.68 6.00 -14.73
C LEU A 1 -18.64 5.29 -13.81
N VAL A 2 -18.41 4.00 -13.55
CA VAL A 2 -19.19 3.21 -12.60
C VAL A 2 -18.22 2.52 -11.64
N VAL A 3 -18.70 2.12 -10.46
CA VAL A 3 -17.93 1.36 -9.47
C VAL A 3 -18.67 0.08 -9.12
N GLU A 4 -17.99 -1.04 -9.12
CA GLU A 4 -18.54 -2.32 -8.65
C GLU A 4 -18.78 -2.24 -7.14
N SER A 5 -19.93 -2.71 -6.64
CA SER A 5 -20.21 -2.87 -5.21
C SER A 5 -19.18 -3.78 -4.53
N SER A 6 -18.76 -3.46 -3.30
CA SER A 6 -17.77 -4.29 -2.58
C SER A 6 -17.86 -4.10 -1.08
N GLU A 7 -17.86 -5.21 -0.35
CA GLU A 7 -17.95 -5.24 1.12
C GLU A 7 -16.60 -5.11 1.82
N VAL A 8 -15.48 -5.22 1.08
CA VAL A 8 -14.12 -5.35 1.66
C VAL A 8 -13.23 -4.14 1.45
N ARG A 9 -13.71 -3.10 0.77
CA ARG A 9 -12.94 -1.89 0.49
C ARG A 9 -13.13 -0.83 1.58
N ARG A 10 -12.12 0.03 1.75
CA ARG A 10 -12.12 1.10 2.76
C ARG A 10 -13.13 2.21 2.46
N ILE A 11 -13.30 2.56 1.18
CA ILE A 11 -14.23 3.59 0.71
C ILE A 11 -15.53 2.90 0.32
N GLY A 12 -16.61 3.09 1.08
CA GLY A 12 -17.87 2.36 0.92
C GLY A 12 -18.66 2.74 -0.34
N ASP A 13 -19.69 1.95 -0.67
CA ASP A 13 -20.66 2.27 -1.73
C ASP A 13 -21.25 3.67 -1.58
N ASP A 14 -21.67 4.03 -0.37
CA ASP A 14 -22.36 5.30 -0.11
C ASP A 14 -21.45 6.52 -0.31
N GLU A 15 -20.14 6.37 -0.11
CA GLU A 15 -19.17 7.42 -0.41
C GLU A 15 -19.07 7.68 -1.93
N TYR A 16 -19.14 6.63 -2.75
CA TYR A 16 -19.20 6.79 -4.21
C TYR A 16 -20.53 7.41 -4.66
N ARG A 17 -21.66 6.96 -4.08
CA ARG A 17 -22.98 7.52 -4.39
C ARG A 17 -23.09 9.00 -4.02
N ALA A 18 -22.50 9.40 -2.89
CA ALA A 18 -22.46 10.79 -2.45
C ALA A 18 -21.75 11.72 -3.46
N GLU A 19 -20.76 11.18 -4.18
CA GLU A 19 -20.04 11.88 -5.26
C GLU A 19 -20.73 11.73 -6.64
N GLY A 20 -21.95 11.16 -6.69
CA GLY A 20 -22.72 10.97 -7.92
C GLY A 20 -22.17 9.87 -8.84
N ILE A 21 -21.38 8.94 -8.30
CA ILE A 21 -20.85 7.80 -9.06
C ILE A 21 -21.80 6.61 -8.90
N ASP A 22 -22.24 6.05 -10.02
CA ASP A 22 -23.12 4.88 -10.02
C ASP A 22 -22.39 3.64 -9.47
N VAL A 23 -23.03 3.01 -8.48
CA VAL A 23 -22.57 1.74 -7.92
C VAL A 23 -23.36 0.59 -8.55
N VAL A 24 -22.67 -0.34 -9.20
CA VAL A 24 -23.24 -1.44 -9.99
C VAL A 24 -22.78 -2.80 -9.46
N GLN A 25 -23.47 -3.87 -9.82
CA GLN A 25 -23.06 -5.25 -9.52
C GLN A 25 -22.39 -5.95 -10.72
N ASP A 26 -22.56 -5.40 -11.92
CA ASP A 26 -22.03 -5.94 -13.16
C ASP A 26 -21.24 -4.86 -13.88
N LEU A 27 -20.02 -5.22 -14.28
CA LEU A 27 -19.09 -4.37 -15.01
C LEU A 27 -19.11 -4.64 -16.53
N SER A 28 -19.94 -5.58 -16.99
CA SER A 28 -20.10 -5.91 -18.40
C SER A 28 -20.48 -4.66 -19.22
N GLY A 29 -19.82 -4.50 -20.36
CA GLY A 29 -20.00 -3.34 -21.25
C GLY A 29 -19.11 -2.14 -20.93
N CYS A 30 -18.31 -2.17 -19.86
CA CYS A 30 -17.27 -1.16 -19.64
C CYS A 30 -16.09 -1.35 -20.61
N ASP A 31 -15.61 -0.27 -21.20
CA ASP A 31 -14.45 -0.32 -22.12
C ASP A 31 -13.13 -0.64 -21.41
N VAL A 32 -12.98 -0.14 -20.18
CA VAL A 32 -11.76 -0.25 -19.35
C VAL A 32 -12.12 -0.56 -17.90
N LEU A 33 -11.53 -1.61 -17.36
CA LEU A 33 -11.67 -2.01 -15.96
C LEU A 33 -10.40 -1.72 -15.17
N LEU A 34 -10.56 -1.00 -14.06
CA LEU A 34 -9.47 -0.55 -13.20
C LEU A 34 -9.54 -1.32 -11.87
N GLY A 35 -8.41 -1.92 -11.46
CA GLY A 35 -8.34 -2.66 -10.20
C GLY A 35 -6.95 -2.62 -9.59
N VAL A 36 -6.83 -2.86 -8.29
CA VAL A 36 -5.50 -2.84 -7.63
C VAL A 36 -4.75 -4.16 -7.80
N LYS A 37 -5.45 -5.29 -7.74
CA LYS A 37 -4.87 -6.65 -7.69
C LYS A 37 -5.36 -7.51 -8.83
N GLU A 38 -4.84 -8.72 -8.91
CA GLU A 38 -5.29 -9.73 -9.85
C GLU A 38 -6.77 -10.05 -9.70
N VAL A 39 -7.43 -10.30 -10.83
CA VAL A 39 -8.84 -10.69 -10.90
C VAL A 39 -8.94 -12.22 -10.96
N PRO A 40 -9.86 -12.87 -10.22
CA PRO A 40 -10.13 -14.29 -10.37
C PRO A 40 -10.40 -14.69 -11.82
N LEU A 41 -9.91 -15.86 -12.23
CA LEU A 41 -9.90 -16.27 -13.65
C LEU A 41 -11.29 -16.36 -14.27
N ASP A 42 -12.27 -16.78 -13.46
CA ASP A 42 -13.69 -16.93 -13.80
C ASP A 42 -14.42 -15.59 -13.88
N MET A 43 -13.93 -14.55 -13.22
CA MET A 43 -14.49 -13.20 -13.25
C MET A 43 -13.95 -12.34 -14.42
N LEU A 44 -12.95 -12.81 -15.14
CA LEU A 44 -12.40 -12.09 -16.30
C LEU A 44 -13.41 -12.04 -17.45
N ILE A 45 -13.85 -10.82 -17.78
CA ILE A 45 -14.70 -10.51 -18.93
C ILE A 45 -13.86 -10.51 -20.22
N PRO A 46 -14.21 -11.32 -21.24
CA PRO A 46 -13.51 -11.35 -22.52
C PRO A 46 -13.53 -10.02 -23.27
N ASP A 47 -12.61 -9.85 -24.23
CA ASP A 47 -12.57 -8.72 -25.17
C ASP A 47 -12.54 -7.33 -24.51
N THR A 48 -12.12 -7.25 -23.25
CA THR A 48 -12.16 -6.04 -22.41
C THR A 48 -10.74 -5.55 -22.10
N THR A 49 -10.56 -4.25 -21.85
CA THR A 49 -9.27 -3.70 -21.41
C THR A 49 -9.18 -3.68 -19.89
N TYR A 50 -8.08 -4.15 -19.33
CA TYR A 50 -7.84 -4.17 -17.88
C TYR A 50 -6.58 -3.39 -17.52
N LEU A 51 -6.62 -2.69 -16.38
CA LEU A 51 -5.49 -1.98 -15.78
C LEU A 51 -5.35 -2.37 -14.31
N PHE A 52 -4.38 -3.24 -13.99
CA PHE A 52 -4.09 -3.67 -12.62
C PHE A 52 -2.65 -4.18 -12.47
N PHE A 53 -2.22 -4.46 -11.23
CA PHE A 53 -0.94 -5.14 -10.97
C PHE A 53 -1.10 -6.64 -11.23
N SER A 54 -0.74 -7.11 -12.43
CA SER A 54 -0.96 -8.51 -12.79
C SER A 54 0.06 -9.48 -12.20
N HIS A 55 1.23 -8.96 -11.81
CA HIS A 55 2.38 -9.75 -11.38
C HIS A 55 2.68 -10.92 -12.35
N THR A 56 2.64 -10.65 -13.67
CA THR A 56 2.92 -11.67 -14.70
C THR A 56 4.27 -11.46 -15.40
N TYR A 57 4.83 -10.24 -15.39
CA TYR A 57 6.01 -9.92 -16.21
C TYR A 57 7.35 -10.48 -15.69
N LYS A 58 7.44 -10.85 -14.40
CA LYS A 58 8.68 -11.38 -13.77
C LYS A 58 8.68 -12.91 -13.71
N LEU A 59 7.92 -13.56 -14.60
CA LEU A 59 7.82 -15.03 -14.68
C LEU A 59 7.32 -15.69 -13.38
N GLN A 60 6.40 -15.05 -12.68
CA GLN A 60 5.80 -15.60 -11.46
C GLN A 60 4.97 -16.86 -11.77
N PRO A 61 5.37 -18.06 -11.31
CA PRO A 61 4.70 -19.30 -11.73
C PRO A 61 3.22 -19.37 -11.34
N TYR A 62 2.86 -18.80 -10.18
CA TYR A 62 1.48 -18.80 -9.69
C TYR A 62 0.50 -18.02 -10.60
N ASN A 63 0.99 -16.99 -11.31
CA ASN A 63 0.18 -16.16 -12.21
C ASN A 63 0.34 -16.52 -13.69
N ALA A 64 1.05 -17.60 -14.03
CA ALA A 64 1.14 -18.06 -15.42
C ALA A 64 -0.24 -18.39 -16.02
N LYS A 65 -1.14 -18.97 -15.21
CA LYS A 65 -2.53 -19.25 -15.62
C LYS A 65 -3.30 -17.98 -15.93
N LEU A 66 -3.14 -16.93 -15.12
CA LEU A 66 -3.75 -15.63 -15.35
C LEU A 66 -3.34 -15.05 -16.70
N LEU A 67 -2.04 -15.03 -17.01
CA LEU A 67 -1.55 -14.53 -18.29
C LEU A 67 -2.13 -15.33 -19.47
N ARG A 68 -2.18 -16.66 -19.34
CA ARG A 68 -2.80 -17.53 -20.35
C ARG A 68 -4.28 -17.20 -20.56
N THR A 69 -5.05 -17.08 -19.47
CA THR A 69 -6.47 -16.74 -19.54
C THR A 69 -6.71 -15.35 -20.15
N ILE A 70 -5.85 -14.37 -19.86
CA ILE A 70 -5.89 -13.03 -20.47
C ILE A 70 -5.73 -13.12 -22.00
N VAL A 71 -4.78 -13.93 -22.49
CA VAL A 71 -4.58 -14.17 -23.93
C VAL A 71 -5.78 -14.90 -24.53
N ASP A 72 -6.22 -16.00 -23.90
CA ASP A 72 -7.33 -16.83 -24.38
C ASP A 72 -8.63 -16.03 -24.50
N LYS A 73 -8.87 -15.09 -23.57
CA LYS A 73 -10.04 -14.20 -23.56
C LYS A 73 -9.86 -12.92 -24.39
N ARG A 74 -8.75 -12.76 -25.12
CA ARG A 74 -8.41 -11.57 -25.92
C ARG A 74 -8.46 -10.26 -25.11
N ILE A 75 -8.10 -10.34 -23.83
CA ILE A 75 -8.06 -9.18 -22.93
C ILE A 75 -6.83 -8.34 -23.23
N ARG A 76 -7.02 -7.03 -23.33
CA ARG A 76 -5.90 -6.08 -23.37
C ARG A 76 -5.48 -5.73 -21.94
N LEU A 77 -4.37 -6.31 -21.49
CA LEU A 77 -3.82 -6.02 -20.16
C LEU A 77 -2.82 -4.86 -20.21
N LEU A 78 -3.06 -3.85 -19.38
CA LEU A 78 -2.14 -2.79 -19.04
C LEU A 78 -1.64 -3.03 -17.60
N ASP A 79 -0.36 -3.38 -17.43
CA ASP A 79 0.20 -3.65 -16.09
C ASP A 79 0.72 -2.35 -15.45
N TYR A 80 0.14 -1.96 -14.31
CA TYR A 80 0.57 -0.79 -13.54
C TYR A 80 2.06 -0.81 -13.21
N GLU A 81 2.65 -2.00 -13.01
CA GLU A 81 4.06 -2.13 -12.64
C GLU A 81 5.01 -1.64 -13.74
N LEU A 82 4.55 -1.70 -15.00
CA LEU A 82 5.34 -1.39 -16.19
C LEU A 82 5.17 0.06 -16.68
N ILE A 83 4.22 0.82 -16.12
CA ILE A 83 3.99 2.22 -16.51
C ILE A 83 5.09 3.11 -15.94
N LYS A 84 5.90 3.69 -16.84
CA LYS A 84 7.06 4.53 -16.52
C LYS A 84 6.99 5.87 -17.25
N ARG A 85 7.57 6.89 -16.61
CA ARG A 85 7.88 8.18 -17.21
C ARG A 85 9.04 8.03 -18.22
N PRO A 86 9.28 9.02 -19.10
CA PRO A 86 10.41 9.00 -20.03
C PRO A 86 11.78 8.82 -19.35
N ASN A 87 11.94 9.29 -18.12
CA ASN A 87 13.15 9.12 -17.31
C ASN A 87 13.28 7.73 -16.65
N GLY A 88 12.41 6.77 -16.98
CA GLY A 88 12.41 5.41 -16.45
C GLY A 88 11.76 5.25 -15.07
N GLN A 89 11.38 6.34 -14.38
CA GLN A 89 10.72 6.26 -13.08
C GLN A 89 9.29 5.72 -13.23
N ARG A 90 8.92 4.77 -12.37
CA ARG A 90 7.55 4.24 -12.32
C ARG A 90 6.57 5.35 -11.93
N VAL A 91 5.46 5.43 -12.67
CA VAL A 91 4.41 6.44 -12.43
C VAL A 91 3.67 6.15 -11.12
N ILE A 92 3.37 4.87 -10.86
CA ILE A 92 2.58 4.42 -9.72
C ILE A 92 3.37 3.45 -8.84
N GLY A 93 3.16 3.56 -7.53
CA GLY A 93 3.61 2.57 -6.55
C GLY A 93 3.37 3.03 -5.12
N PHE A 94 3.25 2.07 -4.21
CA PHE A 94 2.81 2.30 -2.82
C PHE A 94 3.97 2.48 -1.83
N GLY A 95 5.17 2.81 -2.33
CA GLY A 95 6.40 2.80 -1.53
C GLY A 95 6.34 3.70 -0.28
N ARG A 96 5.88 4.94 -0.42
CA ARG A 96 5.75 5.89 0.71
C ARG A 96 4.88 5.30 1.82
N TRP A 97 3.68 4.85 1.47
CA TRP A 97 2.73 4.25 2.43
C TRP A 97 3.25 2.95 3.05
N ALA A 98 3.94 2.11 2.27
CA ALA A 98 4.60 0.91 2.81
C ALA A 98 5.64 1.26 3.89
N GLY A 99 6.39 2.35 3.70
CA GLY A 99 7.32 2.89 4.69
C GLY A 99 6.63 3.38 5.95
N ILE A 100 5.63 4.26 5.79
CA ILE A 100 4.86 4.85 6.89
C ILE A 100 4.21 3.75 7.75
N VAL A 101 3.41 2.88 7.12
CA VAL A 101 2.68 1.83 7.84
C VAL A 101 3.66 0.77 8.38
N GLY A 102 4.74 0.49 7.66
CA GLY A 102 5.79 -0.43 8.11
C GLY A 102 6.50 0.04 9.38
N ALA A 103 6.90 1.31 9.44
CA ALA A 103 7.51 1.90 10.63
C ALA A 103 6.52 1.89 11.82
N TYR A 104 5.25 2.24 11.58
CA TYR A 104 4.22 2.23 12.62
C TYR A 104 4.01 0.82 13.18
N ASN A 105 3.88 -0.18 12.31
CA ASN A 105 3.74 -1.57 12.73
C ASN A 105 5.01 -2.10 13.43
N GLY A 106 6.19 -1.61 13.06
CA GLY A 106 7.44 -1.91 13.75
C GLY A 106 7.43 -1.41 15.20
N LEU A 107 7.02 -0.16 15.43
CA LEU A 107 6.83 0.41 16.77
C LEU A 107 5.80 -0.39 17.56
N ARG A 108 4.63 -0.67 16.96
CA ARG A 108 3.57 -1.46 17.58
C ARG A 108 4.05 -2.85 17.98
N ALA A 109 4.77 -3.55 17.10
CA ALA A 109 5.31 -4.87 17.39
C ALA A 109 6.34 -4.84 18.52
N TRP A 110 7.18 -3.80 18.58
CA TRP A 110 8.12 -3.61 19.68
C TRP A 110 7.39 -3.39 21.00
N GLY A 111 6.39 -2.50 21.03
CA GLY A 111 5.58 -2.22 22.23
C GLY A 111 4.91 -3.47 22.79
N LEU A 112 4.28 -4.26 21.92
CA LEU A 112 3.65 -5.54 22.28
C LEU A 112 4.66 -6.57 22.80
N ARG A 113 5.82 -6.70 22.15
CA ARG A 113 6.85 -7.66 22.54
C ARG A 113 7.44 -7.36 23.92
N HIS A 114 7.64 -6.07 24.21
CA HIS A 114 8.26 -5.61 25.45
C HIS A 114 7.23 -5.27 26.54
N VAL A 115 5.93 -5.40 26.24
CA VAL A 115 4.82 -5.08 27.15
C VAL A 115 4.97 -3.66 27.73
N SER A 116 5.35 -2.71 26.86
CA SER A 116 5.73 -1.35 27.27
C SER A 116 4.68 -0.29 26.91
N PHE A 117 4.11 -0.38 25.72
CA PHE A 117 3.02 0.48 25.26
C PHE A 117 2.16 -0.28 24.24
N ASP A 118 0.94 0.19 24.02
CA ASP A 118 0.03 -0.35 23.03
C ASP A 118 -0.26 0.68 21.94
N LEU A 119 -0.43 0.18 20.72
CA LEU A 119 -0.84 0.97 19.56
C LEU A 119 -1.96 0.21 18.84
N PRO A 120 -3.03 0.90 18.39
CA PRO A 120 -4.05 0.27 17.55
C PRO A 120 -3.44 -0.25 16.25
N ARG A 121 -4.13 -1.14 15.54
CA ARG A 121 -3.65 -1.52 14.20
C ARG A 121 -3.85 -0.32 13.27
N ALA A 122 -2.93 -0.12 12.33
CA ALA A 122 -3.04 0.96 11.36
C ALA A 122 -4.38 0.93 10.58
N ILE A 123 -4.93 -0.25 10.33
CA ILE A 123 -6.22 -0.43 9.64
C ILE A 123 -7.43 -0.02 10.49
N ASP A 124 -7.28 0.01 11.82
CA ASP A 124 -8.34 0.43 12.74
C ASP A 124 -8.41 1.96 12.88
N CYS A 125 -7.37 2.67 12.41
CA CYS A 125 -7.34 4.13 12.39
C CYS A 125 -8.11 4.65 11.17
N ALA A 126 -8.83 5.76 11.34
CA ALA A 126 -9.59 6.40 10.28
C ALA A 126 -8.69 6.87 9.14
N ASP A 127 -7.56 7.50 9.51
CA ASP A 127 -6.58 8.08 8.60
C ASP A 127 -5.16 8.14 9.20
N MET A 128 -4.22 8.71 8.45
CA MET A 128 -2.84 8.89 8.90
C MET A 128 -2.72 9.82 10.11
N LYS A 129 -3.59 10.84 10.22
CA LYS A 129 -3.52 11.82 11.31
C LYS A 129 -3.85 11.17 12.64
N GLU A 130 -4.91 10.36 12.69
CA GLU A 130 -5.27 9.58 13.86
C GLU A 130 -4.18 8.55 14.21
N MET A 131 -3.70 7.78 13.23
CA MET A 131 -2.64 6.79 13.43
C MET A 131 -1.36 7.43 14.03
N VAL A 132 -0.91 8.56 13.47
CA VAL A 132 0.24 9.32 14.00
C VAL A 132 -0.08 9.92 15.37
N GLY A 133 -1.32 10.36 15.60
CA GLY A 133 -1.78 10.84 16.90
C GLY A 133 -1.59 9.80 18.02
N HIS A 134 -1.96 8.55 17.76
CA HIS A 134 -1.70 7.45 18.70
C HIS A 134 -0.20 7.22 18.94
N ALA A 135 0.61 7.21 17.87
CA ALA A 135 2.05 7.02 17.99
C ALA A 135 2.77 8.17 18.74
N LYS A 136 2.23 9.39 18.66
CA LYS A 136 2.75 10.54 19.42
C LYS A 136 2.35 10.52 20.90
N ALA A 137 1.25 9.85 21.23
CA ALA A 137 0.72 9.78 22.58
C ALA A 137 1.39 8.70 23.45
N VAL A 138 2.22 7.83 22.86
CA VAL A 138 2.96 6.80 23.59
C VAL A 138 4.34 7.30 24.00
N ASP A 139 4.73 7.00 25.24
CA ASP A 139 6.08 7.23 25.72
C ASP A 139 7.01 6.15 25.19
N LEU A 140 7.70 6.45 24.09
CA LEU A 140 8.73 5.56 23.54
C LEU A 140 9.90 5.46 24.53
N PRO A 141 10.34 4.25 24.91
CA PRO A 141 11.43 4.12 25.87
C PRO A 141 12.72 4.76 25.38
N SER A 142 13.41 5.47 26.27
CA SER A 142 14.64 6.22 25.94
C SER A 142 15.75 5.36 25.35
N HIS A 143 15.82 4.09 25.74
CA HIS A 143 16.79 3.13 25.22
C HIS A 143 16.42 2.53 23.86
N MET A 144 15.27 2.89 23.28
CA MET A 144 14.86 2.40 21.96
C MET A 144 15.74 3.05 20.89
N LYS A 145 16.51 2.20 20.19
CA LYS A 145 17.32 2.60 19.05
C LYS A 145 16.76 1.99 17.76
N ILE A 146 16.56 2.83 16.74
CA ILE A 146 15.99 2.41 15.45
C ILE A 146 17.02 2.66 14.36
N VAL A 147 17.32 1.63 13.57
CA VAL A 147 18.14 1.74 12.37
C VAL A 147 17.23 1.68 11.15
N LEU A 148 17.29 2.72 10.33
CA LEU A 148 16.59 2.77 9.06
C LEU A 148 17.59 2.62 7.92
N THR A 149 17.37 1.66 7.02
CA THR A 149 18.22 1.44 5.85
C THR A 149 17.44 1.59 4.55
N GLY A 150 18.09 2.17 3.53
CA GLY A 150 17.51 2.43 2.21
C GLY A 150 16.97 3.85 2.06
N GLY A 151 17.39 4.55 1.00
CA GLY A 151 16.95 5.94 0.68
C GLY A 151 15.83 6.05 -0.35
N GLY A 152 15.17 4.94 -0.68
CA GLY A 152 14.06 4.93 -1.63
C GLY A 152 12.73 5.40 -1.03
N ARG A 153 11.65 5.36 -1.80
CA ARG A 153 10.30 5.77 -1.37
C ARG A 153 9.83 5.11 -0.06
N VAL A 154 10.22 3.86 0.19
CA VAL A 154 9.88 3.13 1.42
C VAL A 154 10.66 3.68 2.61
N GLY A 155 11.98 3.80 2.48
CA GLY A 155 12.81 4.38 3.54
C GLY A 155 12.37 5.80 3.89
N MET A 156 12.13 6.63 2.87
CA MET A 156 11.63 8.00 3.10
C MET A 156 10.26 8.04 3.76
N GLY A 157 9.36 7.09 3.47
CA GLY A 157 8.08 6.99 4.17
C GLY A 157 8.23 6.57 5.64
N ALA A 158 9.15 5.66 5.94
CA ALA A 158 9.46 5.29 7.32
C ALA A 158 10.09 6.46 8.08
N HIS A 159 11.05 7.16 7.44
CA HIS A 159 11.66 8.39 7.96
C HIS A 159 10.62 9.46 8.25
N GLU A 160 9.65 9.67 7.35
CA GLU A 160 8.55 10.63 7.53
C GLU A 160 7.76 10.34 8.82
N LEU A 161 7.38 9.07 9.05
CA LEU A 161 6.69 8.70 10.28
C LEU A 161 7.56 8.98 11.51
N LEU A 162 8.78 8.43 11.54
CA LEU A 162 9.66 8.51 12.71
C LEU A 162 10.02 9.96 13.07
N SER A 163 10.27 10.79 12.05
CA SER A 163 10.51 12.23 12.22
C SER A 163 9.30 12.93 12.81
N SER A 164 8.08 12.53 12.41
CA SER A 164 6.86 13.12 12.97
C SER A 164 6.70 12.85 14.47
N LEU A 165 7.32 11.79 15.00
CA LEU A 165 7.31 11.46 16.43
C LEU A 165 8.35 12.23 17.24
N GLY A 166 9.18 13.07 16.60
CA GLY A 166 10.21 13.85 17.29
C GLY A 166 11.42 13.03 17.74
N LEU A 167 11.64 11.85 17.14
CA LEU A 167 12.82 11.04 17.43
C LEU A 167 14.10 11.74 16.99
N ARG A 168 15.14 11.67 17.83
CA ARG A 168 16.46 12.24 17.53
C ARG A 168 17.12 11.45 16.40
N GLU A 169 17.36 12.11 15.28
CA GLU A 169 18.15 11.56 14.18
C GLU A 169 19.65 11.79 14.44
N VAL A 170 20.45 10.76 14.22
CA VAL A 170 21.91 10.79 14.42
C VAL A 170 22.63 10.10 13.26
N HIS A 171 23.87 10.50 12.99
CA HIS A 171 24.72 9.79 12.05
C HIS A 171 25.08 8.38 12.56
N ALA A 172 25.36 7.45 11.64
CA ALA A 172 25.69 6.07 11.97
C ALA A 172 26.90 5.95 12.92
N GLU A 173 27.90 6.81 12.78
CA GLU A 173 29.07 6.86 13.66
C GLU A 173 28.66 7.15 15.12
N ALA A 174 27.83 8.19 15.32
CA ALA A 174 27.33 8.59 16.63
C ALA A 174 26.40 7.52 17.22
N PHE A 175 25.53 6.91 16.40
CA PHE A 175 24.67 5.80 16.81
C PHE A 175 25.44 4.64 17.46
N LEU A 176 26.64 4.35 16.95
CA LEU A 176 27.51 3.27 17.42
C LEU A 176 28.42 3.65 18.60
N LYS A 177 28.75 4.94 18.75
CA LYS A 177 29.81 5.40 19.68
C LYS A 177 29.30 6.23 20.85
N GLU A 178 28.11 6.81 20.75
CA GLU A 178 27.55 7.70 21.76
C GLU A 178 26.37 7.03 22.51
N ASP A 179 26.19 7.47 23.75
CA ASP A 179 25.03 7.15 24.57
C ASP A 179 23.95 8.22 24.38
N PHE A 180 22.70 7.78 24.30
CA PHE A 180 21.50 8.60 24.10
C PHE A 180 20.40 8.17 25.04
#